data_AF-A0A966TKW3-F1
#
_entry.id   AF-A0A966TKW3-F1
#
_cell.length_a   1.000
_cell.length_b   1.000
_cell.length_c   1.000
_cell.angle_alpha   90.00
_cell.angle_beta   90.00
_cell.angle_gamma   90.00
#
_symmetry.space_group_name_H-M   'P 1'
#
loop_
_entity.id
_entity.type
_entity.pdbx_description
1 polymer ?
#
loop_
_entity_poly.entity_id
_entity_poly.type
_entity_poly.pdbx_seq_one_letter_code
_entity_poly.pdbx_strand_id
1 'polypeptide(L)'
;MAAAKAPNYSPEQTAQIVEQYQAGVTVEQIAQTMGRTVRSIVAKLSREKVYIAKEYKTKNGEAPVKKDVHADFIGAALKLSENDIESLTKANKSALRAISDFIRNSAN
;
A
#
# COMPACT_ATOMS: atom_id res chain seq x y z
N MET A 1 -9.95 21.78 -34.87
CA MET A 1 -9.89 20.30 -34.73
C MET A 1 -8.76 19.96 -33.76
N ALA A 2 -9.05 19.24 -32.67
CA ALA A 2 -8.02 18.86 -31.71
C ALA A 2 -7.16 17.74 -32.30
N ALA A 3 -5.88 18.01 -32.54
CA ALA A 3 -4.93 17.00 -33.02
C ALA A 3 -4.76 15.93 -31.93
N ALA A 4 -5.11 14.68 -32.26
CA ALA A 4 -4.90 13.55 -31.39
C ALA A 4 -3.40 13.40 -31.14
N LYS A 5 -2.99 13.53 -29.87
CA LYS A 5 -1.60 13.37 -29.45
C LYS A 5 -1.17 11.93 -29.77
N ALA A 6 -0.08 11.77 -30.54
CA ALA A 6 0.44 10.46 -30.90
C ALA A 6 0.62 9.57 -29.65
N PRO A 7 0.25 8.29 -29.71
CA PRO A 7 0.35 7.42 -28.55
C PRO A 7 1.82 7.25 -28.15
N ASN A 8 2.12 7.45 -26.87
CA ASN A 8 3.48 7.32 -26.31
C ASN A 8 4.06 5.89 -26.44
N TYR A 9 3.20 4.90 -26.71
CA TYR A 9 3.52 3.49 -26.89
C TYR A 9 2.83 3.00 -28.16
N SER A 10 3.57 2.28 -29.01
CA SER A 10 2.93 1.54 -30.11
C SER A 10 2.06 0.40 -29.55
N PRO A 11 1.13 -0.15 -30.37
CA PRO A 11 0.37 -1.33 -29.98
C PRO A 11 1.30 -2.52 -29.62
N GLU A 12 2.36 -2.72 -30.40
CA GLU A 12 3.37 -3.77 -30.17
C GLU A 12 4.11 -3.57 -28.85
N GLN A 13 4.53 -2.33 -28.55
CA GLN A 13 5.16 -2.01 -27.26
C GLN A 13 4.20 -2.22 -26.09
N THR A 14 2.91 -1.94 -26.28
CA THR A 14 1.90 -2.18 -25.25
C THR A 14 1.76 -3.68 -24.98
N ALA A 15 1.65 -4.50 -26.03
CA ALA A 15 1.56 -5.95 -25.91
C ALA A 15 2.78 -6.51 -25.19
N GLN A 16 3.99 -6.08 -25.59
CA GLN A 16 5.25 -6.50 -24.97
C GLN A 16 5.31 -6.14 -23.47
N ILE A 17 4.90 -4.93 -23.08
CA ILE A 17 4.88 -4.50 -21.66
C ILE A 17 3.93 -5.38 -20.84
N VAL A 18 2.74 -5.65 -21.36
CA VAL A 18 1.72 -6.45 -20.66
C VAL A 18 2.20 -7.90 -20.53
N GLU A 19 2.74 -8.48 -21.60
CA GLU A 19 3.28 -9.84 -21.61
C GLU A 19 4.42 -10.01 -20.61
N GLN A 20 5.42 -9.11 -20.63
CA GLN A 20 6.53 -9.15 -19.67
C GLN A 20 6.04 -9.04 -18.23
N TYR A 21 5.11 -8.14 -17.96
CA TYR A 21 4.55 -7.97 -16.62
C TYR A 21 3.79 -9.23 -16.15
N GLN A 22 3.00 -9.83 -17.03
CA GLN A 22 2.28 -11.08 -16.74
C GLN A 22 3.23 -12.28 -16.57
N ALA A 23 4.38 -12.28 -17.26
CA ALA A 23 5.45 -13.25 -17.08
C ALA A 23 6.24 -13.07 -15.76
N GLY A 24 5.89 -12.07 -14.94
CA GLY A 24 6.51 -11.82 -13.63
C GLY A 24 7.76 -10.94 -13.67
N VAL A 25 8.07 -10.33 -14.83
CA VAL A 25 9.16 -9.35 -14.94
C VAL A 25 8.78 -8.09 -14.15
N THR A 26 9.72 -7.55 -13.38
CA THR A 26 9.42 -6.39 -12.54
C THR A 26 9.23 -5.13 -13.36
N VAL A 27 8.41 -4.19 -12.89
CA VAL A 27 8.19 -2.91 -13.57
C VAL A 27 9.48 -2.10 -13.76
N GLU A 28 10.46 -2.29 -12.88
CA GLU A 28 11.79 -1.68 -12.98
C GLU A 28 12.59 -2.24 -14.15
N GLN A 29 12.57 -3.57 -14.33
CA GLN A 29 13.23 -4.24 -15.45
C GLN A 29 12.59 -3.87 -16.79
N ILE A 30 11.25 -3.90 -16.87
CA ILE A 30 10.51 -3.48 -18.07
C ILE A 30 10.83 -2.02 -18.43
N ALA A 31 10.90 -1.14 -17.42
CA ALA A 31 11.26 0.26 -17.63
C ALA A 31 12.68 0.43 -18.20
N GLN A 32 13.65 -0.34 -17.70
CA GLN A 32 15.02 -0.34 -18.21
C GLN A 32 15.08 -0.83 -19.66
N THR A 33 14.45 -1.97 -19.98
CA THR A 33 14.43 -2.53 -21.34
C THR A 33 13.76 -1.60 -22.34
N MET A 34 12.68 -0.92 -21.93
CA MET A 34 11.95 0.02 -22.77
C MET A 34 12.55 1.43 -22.83
N GLY A 35 13.59 1.73 -22.05
CA GLY A 35 14.15 3.08 -21.94
C GLY A 35 13.13 4.10 -21.41
N ARG A 36 12.25 3.67 -20.50
CA ARG A 36 11.18 4.49 -19.90
C ARG A 36 11.35 4.61 -18.39
N THR A 37 10.59 5.51 -17.77
CA THR A 37 10.53 5.58 -16.31
C THR A 37 9.56 4.54 -15.76
N VAL A 38 9.85 4.02 -14.56
CA VAL A 38 8.96 3.10 -13.84
C VAL A 38 7.55 3.67 -13.72
N ARG A 39 7.41 4.97 -13.43
CA ARG A 39 6.13 5.67 -13.37
C ARG A 39 5.33 5.57 -14.67
N SER A 40 6.00 5.63 -15.83
CA SER A 40 5.35 5.53 -17.13
C SER A 40 4.85 4.11 -17.41
N ILE A 41 5.65 3.10 -17.07
CA ILE A 41 5.27 1.68 -17.19
C ILE A 41 4.08 1.36 -16.28
N VAL A 42 4.14 1.77 -15.00
CA VAL A 42 3.01 1.61 -14.06
C VAL A 42 1.75 2.29 -14.59
N ALA A 43 1.84 3.54 -15.03
CA ALA A 43 0.70 4.25 -15.59
C ALA A 43 0.12 3.56 -16.84
N LYS A 44 0.96 2.95 -17.67
CA LYS A 44 0.54 2.19 -18.84
C LYS A 44 -0.18 0.90 -18.41
N LEU A 45 0.43 0.09 -17.56
CA LEU A 45 -0.19 -1.13 -17.01
C LEU A 45 -1.50 -0.85 -16.25
N SER A 46 -1.61 0.28 -15.54
CA SER A 46 -2.85 0.71 -14.89
C SER A 46 -3.95 1.04 -15.90
N ARG A 47 -3.62 1.71 -17.02
CA ARG A 47 -4.58 2.00 -18.09
C ARG A 47 -5.07 0.74 -18.79
N GLU A 48 -4.17 -0.23 -18.96
CA GLU A 48 -4.50 -1.58 -19.46
C GLU A 48 -5.21 -2.45 -18.39
N LYS A 49 -5.43 -1.92 -17.17
CA LYS A 49 -6.07 -2.62 -16.04
C LYS A 49 -5.40 -3.91 -15.58
N VAL A 50 -4.13 -4.10 -15.91
CA VAL A 50 -3.34 -5.29 -15.51
C VAL A 50 -2.42 -5.03 -14.33
N TYR A 51 -2.12 -3.75 -14.03
CA TYR A 51 -1.24 -3.42 -12.91
C TYR A 51 -1.83 -3.84 -11.56
N ILE A 52 -1.06 -4.60 -10.80
CA ILE A 52 -1.40 -5.00 -9.44
C ILE A 52 -0.57 -4.12 -8.50
N ALA A 53 -1.24 -3.21 -7.81
CA ALA A 53 -0.57 -2.36 -6.82
C ALA A 53 -0.01 -3.24 -5.70
N LYS A 54 1.27 -3.04 -5.36
CA LYS A 54 1.88 -3.69 -4.19
C LYS A 54 1.03 -3.37 -2.95
N GLU A 55 0.60 -4.40 -2.23
CA GLU A 55 -0.05 -4.23 -0.94
C GLU A 55 0.92 -3.49 0.00
N TYR A 56 0.47 -2.38 0.57
CA TYR A 56 1.26 -1.64 1.55
C TYR A 56 1.31 -2.45 2.84
N LYS A 57 2.39 -3.22 3.01
CA LYS A 57 2.70 -4.00 4.21
C LYS A 57 3.79 -3.31 5.02
N THR A 58 3.73 -3.48 6.34
CA THR A 58 4.81 -3.07 7.24
C THR A 58 6.06 -3.93 7.02
N LYS A 59 7.19 -3.55 7.63
CA LYS A 59 8.45 -4.32 7.57
C LYS A 59 8.28 -5.79 8.01
N ASN A 60 7.25 -6.08 8.80
CA ASN A 60 6.94 -7.42 9.31
C ASN A 60 5.91 -8.17 8.45
N GLY A 61 5.52 -7.63 7.28
CA GLY A 61 4.52 -8.25 6.39
C GLY A 61 3.05 -8.02 6.81
N GLU A 62 2.81 -7.38 7.96
CA GLU A 62 1.47 -7.13 8.47
C GLU A 62 0.84 -5.87 7.85
N ALA A 63 -0.50 -5.86 7.77
CA ALA A 63 -1.24 -4.66 7.41
C ALA A 63 -0.98 -3.54 8.44
N PRO A 64 -0.69 -2.31 8.00
CA PRO A 64 -0.40 -1.20 8.90
C PRO A 64 -1.65 -0.77 9.66
N VAL A 65 -1.72 -1.11 10.93
CA VAL A 65 -2.76 -0.62 11.87
C VAL A 65 -2.38 0.78 12.35
N LYS A 66 -3.32 1.72 12.45
CA LYS A 66 -3.03 3.08 12.97
C LYS A 66 -2.87 3.08 14.50
N LYS A 67 -2.23 4.11 15.06
CA LYS A 67 -2.10 4.27 16.52
C LYS A 67 -3.45 4.34 17.20
N ASP A 68 -4.37 5.13 16.61
CA ASP A 68 -5.71 5.39 17.14
C ASP A 68 -6.47 4.09 17.38
N VAL A 69 -6.40 3.15 16.43
CA VAL A 69 -7.02 1.82 16.57
C VAL A 69 -6.55 1.07 17.82
N HIS A 70 -5.28 1.18 18.19
CA HIS A 70 -4.78 0.58 19.42
C HIS A 70 -5.24 1.35 20.66
N ALA A 71 -5.21 2.70 20.61
CA ALA A 71 -5.64 3.56 21.71
C ALA A 71 -7.15 3.41 22.00
N ASP A 72 -8.00 3.39 20.98
CA ASP A 72 -9.44 3.19 21.07
C ASP A 72 -9.77 1.83 21.69
N PHE A 73 -9.07 0.77 21.24
CA PHE A 73 -9.26 -0.56 21.80
C PHE A 73 -8.87 -0.64 23.28
N ILE A 74 -7.72 -0.06 23.66
CA ILE A 74 -7.29 0.01 25.06
C ILE A 74 -8.30 0.81 25.88
N GLY A 75 -8.75 1.95 25.36
CA GLY A 75 -9.74 2.81 25.99
C GLY A 75 -11.06 2.09 26.27
N ALA A 76 -11.59 1.39 25.27
CA ALA A 76 -12.81 0.60 25.42
C ALA A 76 -12.62 -0.54 26.44
N ALA A 77 -11.51 -1.26 26.38
CA ALA A 77 -11.24 -2.39 27.27
C ALA A 77 -11.08 -1.96 28.74
N LEU A 78 -10.45 -0.79 28.97
CA LEU A 78 -10.19 -0.26 30.31
C LEU A 78 -11.24 0.77 30.77
N LYS A 79 -12.28 1.03 29.96
CA LYS A 79 -13.32 2.03 30.20
C LYS A 79 -12.78 3.44 30.49
N LEU A 80 -11.79 3.85 29.71
CA LEU A 80 -11.17 5.17 29.83
C LEU A 80 -12.05 6.26 29.22
N SER A 81 -11.83 7.50 29.66
CA SER A 81 -12.48 8.68 29.07
C SER A 81 -11.88 9.02 27.70
N GLU A 82 -12.61 9.77 26.87
CA GLU A 82 -12.10 10.22 25.57
C GLU A 82 -10.81 11.03 25.69
N ASN A 83 -10.67 11.86 26.74
CA ASN A 83 -9.47 12.65 27.01
C ASN A 83 -8.24 11.75 27.29
N ASP A 84 -8.45 10.64 27.98
CA ASP A 84 -7.39 9.68 28.27
C ASP A 84 -7.00 8.90 27.01
N ILE A 85 -7.99 8.52 26.19
CA ILE A 85 -7.78 7.87 24.89
C ILE A 85 -6.97 8.77 23.96
N GLU A 86 -7.33 10.06 23.87
CA GLU A 86 -6.57 11.03 23.09
C GLU A 86 -5.13 11.14 23.60
N SER A 87 -4.94 11.14 24.92
CA SER A 87 -3.61 11.16 25.52
C SER A 87 -2.80 9.89 25.19
N LEU A 88 -3.43 8.72 25.08
CA LEU A 88 -2.76 7.49 24.65
C LEU A 88 -2.20 7.60 23.22
N THR A 89 -2.86 8.31 22.30
CA THR A 89 -2.38 8.44 20.90
C THR A 89 -1.01 9.12 20.79
N LYS A 90 -0.64 9.93 21.80
CA LYS A 90 0.68 10.58 21.91
C LYS A 90 1.81 9.60 22.22
N ALA A 91 1.50 8.39 22.70
CA ALA A 91 2.49 7.37 23.02
C ALA A 91 3.11 6.69 21.78
N ASN A 92 4.11 5.83 22.01
CA ASN A 92 4.74 5.04 20.95
C ASN A 92 3.77 3.97 20.42
N LYS A 93 3.68 3.85 19.09
CA LYS A 93 2.84 2.85 18.41
C LYS A 93 3.16 1.41 18.84
N SER A 94 4.44 1.06 18.99
CA SER A 94 4.82 -0.31 19.37
C SER A 94 4.36 -0.67 20.78
N ALA A 95 4.41 0.30 21.70
CA ALA A 95 3.92 0.13 23.06
C ALA A 95 2.39 -0.02 23.09
N LEU A 96 1.65 0.86 22.41
CA LEU A 96 0.20 0.75 22.28
C LEU A 96 -0.22 -0.59 21.67
N ARG A 97 0.50 -1.04 20.63
CA ARG A 97 0.27 -2.35 20.05
C ARG A 97 0.46 -3.47 21.08
N ALA A 98 1.60 -3.50 21.78
CA ALA A 98 1.90 -4.54 22.76
C ALA A 98 0.83 -4.64 23.86
N ILE A 99 0.38 -3.49 24.37
CA ILE A 99 -0.71 -3.44 25.36
C ILE A 99 -2.02 -3.95 24.76
N SER A 100 -2.39 -3.48 23.58
CA SER A 100 -3.63 -3.92 22.92
C SER A 100 -3.63 -5.43 22.62
N ASP A 101 -2.51 -5.98 22.19
CA ASP A 101 -2.35 -7.41 21.88
C ASP A 101 -2.41 -8.25 23.17
N PHE A 102 -1.80 -7.77 24.27
CA PHE A 102 -1.92 -8.41 25.58
C PHE A 102 -3.38 -8.47 26.06
N ILE A 103 -4.12 -7.35 25.96
CA ILE A 103 -5.53 -7.29 26.36
C ILE A 103 -6.39 -8.25 25.51
N ARG A 104 -6.18 -8.29 24.19
CA ARG A 104 -6.89 -9.21 23.29
C ARG A 104 -6.67 -10.67 23.66
N ASN A 105 -5.44 -11.03 23.96
CA ASN A 105 -5.07 -12.40 24.30
C ASN A 105 -5.59 -12.81 25.70
N SER A 106 -5.74 -11.85 26.61
CA SER A 106 -6.22 -12.09 27.98
C SER A 106 -7.74 -12.10 28.09
N ALA A 107 -8.46 -11.68 27.04
CA ALA A 107 -9.92 -11.66 26.98
C ALA A 107 -10.53 -12.96 26.40
N ASN A 108 -9.69 -13.97 26.10
CA ASN A 108 -10.08 -15.30 25.63
C ASN A 108 -9.94 -16.36 26.72
#